data_AF-A0A3B8QX87-F1
#
_entry.id   AF-A0A3B8QX87-F1
#
_cell.length_a   1.000
_cell.length_b   1.000
_cell.length_c   1.000
_cell.angle_alpha   90.00
_cell.angle_beta   90.00
_cell.angle_gamma   90.00
#
_symmetry.space_group_name_H-M   'P 1'
#
loop_
_entity.id
_entity.type
_entity.pdbx_description
1 polymer ?
#
loop_
_entity_poly.entity_id
_entity_poly.type
_entity_poly.pdbx_seq_one_letter_code
_entity_poly.pdbx_strand_id
1 'polypeptide(L)'
;DDDEKTIEQKIYGRFYSDEDKSILEEFQLGTWEERLNLLSRFSDERLKQLGRRLIAFNAPDLLTQKELDAFNSYTKNKWETVDEKSNWTTTSMIKMQIEELAGKGCDMTLLNDLKVFYKERLADRKCFIEFD
;
A
#
# COMPACT_ATOMS: atom_id res chain seq x y z
N ASP A 1 10.60 17.66 -10.27
CA ASP A 1 10.97 18.09 -8.90
C ASP A 1 10.99 16.92 -7.92
N ASP A 2 11.73 16.96 -6.81
CA ASP A 2 11.59 15.91 -5.77
C ASP A 2 10.20 15.94 -5.09
N ASP A 3 9.50 17.08 -5.20
CA ASP A 3 8.13 17.26 -4.71
C ASP A 3 7.08 16.49 -5.53
N GLU A 4 7.40 16.10 -6.76
CA GLU A 4 6.50 15.28 -7.60
C GLU A 4 6.64 13.78 -7.32
N LYS A 5 7.68 13.37 -6.58
CA LYS A 5 7.94 11.96 -6.30
C LYS A 5 7.09 11.44 -5.16
N THR A 6 6.52 10.25 -5.35
CA THR A 6 5.93 9.46 -4.28
C THR A 6 6.99 9.04 -3.25
N ILE A 7 6.57 8.71 -2.03
CA ILE A 7 7.50 8.36 -0.96
C ILE A 7 8.37 7.14 -1.31
N GLU A 8 7.81 6.17 -2.03
CA GLU A 8 8.51 4.98 -2.53
C GLU A 8 9.63 5.34 -3.52
N GLN A 9 9.48 6.43 -4.28
CA GLN A 9 10.49 6.89 -5.23
C GLN A 9 11.60 7.70 -4.55
N LYS A 10 11.43 8.09 -3.27
CA LYS A 10 12.42 8.87 -2.51
C LYS A 10 13.50 8.01 -1.84
N ILE A 11 13.54 6.70 -2.07
CA ILE A 11 14.55 5.79 -1.48
C ILE A 11 15.99 6.21 -1.80
N TYR A 12 16.24 6.70 -3.01
CA TYR A 12 17.58 7.14 -3.45
C TYR A 12 17.86 8.63 -3.20
N GLY A 13 16.95 9.36 -2.54
CA GLY A 13 17.10 10.80 -2.32
C GLY A 13 18.23 11.16 -1.36
N ARG A 14 18.38 10.39 -0.28
CA ARG A 14 19.47 10.52 0.71
C ARG A 14 19.56 9.28 1.62
N PHE A 15 20.72 9.06 2.21
CA PHE A 15 20.92 8.09 3.28
C PHE A 15 20.30 8.58 4.60
N TYR A 16 19.98 7.64 5.49
CA TYR A 16 19.53 7.93 6.85
C TYR A 16 20.71 8.32 7.74
N SER A 17 20.45 9.10 8.81
CA SER A 17 21.45 9.36 9.84
C SER A 17 21.79 8.08 10.61
N ASP A 18 22.90 8.09 11.36
CA ASP A 18 23.29 6.93 12.17
C ASP A 18 22.31 6.71 13.33
N GLU A 19 21.70 7.77 13.86
CA GLU A 19 20.61 7.68 14.83
C GLU A 19 19.37 6.99 14.22
N ASP A 20 18.96 7.40 13.02
CA ASP A 20 17.82 6.79 12.32
C ASP A 20 18.10 5.32 11.97
N LYS A 21 19.34 4.94 11.65
CA LYS A 21 19.72 3.54 11.45
C LYS A 21 19.59 2.73 12.72
N SER A 22 20.06 3.24 13.86
CA SER A 22 19.94 2.58 15.15
C SER A 22 18.47 2.37 15.56
N ILE A 23 17.63 3.39 15.38
CA ILE A 23 16.18 3.26 15.63
C ILE A 23 15.55 2.25 14.66
N LEU A 24 16.03 2.17 13.42
CA LEU A 24 15.53 1.22 12.42
C LEU A 24 15.87 -0.23 12.80
N GLU A 25 17.03 -0.49 13.41
CA GLU A 25 17.39 -1.80 13.95
C GLU A 25 16.44 -2.22 15.08
N GLU A 26 16.16 -1.31 16.03
CA GLU A 26 15.14 -1.53 17.08
C GLU A 26 13.76 -1.80 16.45
N PHE A 27 13.38 -1.02 15.44
CA PHE A 27 12.09 -1.14 14.75
C PHE A 27 11.92 -2.50 14.08
N GLN A 28 12.96 -3.06 13.47
CA GLN A 28 12.88 -4.36 12.79
C GLN A 28 12.62 -5.50 13.78
N LEU A 29 13.16 -5.42 14.99
CA LEU A 29 13.07 -6.47 16.00
C LEU A 29 11.85 -6.33 16.92
N GLY A 30 11.29 -5.13 17.05
CA GLY A 30 10.20 -4.85 17.98
C GLY A 30 8.83 -5.39 17.55
N THR A 31 7.91 -5.49 18.53
CA THR A 31 6.49 -5.75 18.30
C THR A 31 5.82 -4.60 17.54
N TRP A 32 4.56 -4.78 17.13
CA TRP A 32 3.83 -3.72 16.42
C TRP A 32 3.60 -2.47 17.29
N GLU A 33 3.38 -2.65 18.58
CA GLU A 33 3.25 -1.57 19.57
C GLU A 33 4.59 -0.82 19.74
N GLU A 34 5.70 -1.56 19.85
CA GLU A 34 7.03 -0.98 19.94
C GLU A 34 7.37 -0.19 18.67
N ARG A 35 7.11 -0.78 17.49
CA ARG A 35 7.25 -0.12 16.18
C ARG A 35 6.48 1.19 16.11
N LEU A 36 5.23 1.21 16.59
CA LEU A 36 4.41 2.43 16.62
C LEU A 36 5.05 3.52 17.48
N ASN A 37 5.52 3.16 18.67
CA ASN A 37 6.16 4.10 19.59
C ASN A 37 7.47 4.68 19.02
N LEU A 38 8.25 3.85 18.32
CA LEU A 38 9.52 4.25 17.70
C LEU A 38 9.35 5.28 16.56
N LEU A 39 8.18 5.36 15.91
CA LEU A 39 7.98 6.27 14.77
C LEU A 39 8.27 7.73 15.10
N SER A 40 7.93 8.15 16.33
CA SER A 40 8.16 9.52 16.78
C SER A 40 9.66 9.88 16.92
N ARG A 41 10.53 8.86 17.06
CA ARG A 41 11.98 9.03 17.25
C ARG A 41 12.74 9.25 15.96
N PHE A 42 12.21 8.82 14.82
CA PHE A 42 12.87 9.06 13.53
C PHE A 42 13.01 10.56 13.26
N SER A 43 14.14 10.97 12.68
CA SER A 43 14.32 12.32 12.13
C SER A 43 13.87 12.38 10.67
N ASP A 44 14.06 11.30 9.92
CA ASP A 44 13.65 11.21 8.52
C ASP A 44 12.14 10.95 8.38
N GLU A 45 11.42 11.95 7.85
CA GLU A 45 9.99 11.88 7.59
C GLU A 45 9.58 10.71 6.66
N ARG A 46 10.50 10.23 5.79
CA ARG A 46 10.24 9.05 4.95
C ARG A 46 10.07 7.79 5.79
N LEU A 47 10.91 7.63 6.82
CA LEU A 47 10.82 6.49 7.75
C LEU A 47 9.54 6.55 8.57
N LYS A 48 9.13 7.74 9.03
CA LYS A 48 7.84 7.92 9.72
C LYS A 48 6.67 7.52 8.83
N GLN A 49 6.63 8.02 7.61
CA GLN A 49 5.51 7.76 6.70
C GLN A 49 5.44 6.28 6.31
N LEU A 50 6.58 5.67 5.96
CA LEU A 50 6.64 4.24 5.60
C LEU A 50 6.30 3.35 6.80
N GLY A 51 6.82 3.66 7.98
CA GLY A 51 6.51 2.95 9.21
C GLY A 51 5.02 3.01 9.57
N ARG A 52 4.38 4.19 9.46
CA ARG A 52 2.91 4.32 9.65
C ARG A 52 2.12 3.42 8.69
N ARG A 53 2.51 3.39 7.41
CA ARG A 53 1.85 2.52 6.42
C ARG A 53 2.05 1.04 6.76
N LEU A 54 3.24 0.65 7.19
CA LEU A 54 3.53 -0.73 7.58
C LEU A 54 2.63 -1.17 8.75
N ILE A 55 2.47 -0.32 9.76
CA ILE A 55 1.57 -0.57 10.89
C ILE A 55 0.12 -0.65 10.41
N ALA A 56 -0.33 0.27 9.55
CA ALA A 56 -1.70 0.24 9.02
C ALA A 56 -2.02 -1.02 8.20
N PHE A 57 -1.01 -1.62 7.56
CA PHE A 57 -1.18 -2.88 6.83
C PHE A 57 -1.23 -4.11 7.74
N ASN A 58 -0.50 -4.12 8.86
CA ASN A 58 -0.25 -5.34 9.64
C ASN A 58 -0.84 -5.35 11.05
N ALA A 59 -1.06 -4.18 11.64
CA ALA A 59 -1.63 -4.00 12.99
C ALA A 59 -2.57 -2.78 13.01
N PRO A 60 -3.65 -2.78 12.18
CA PRO A 60 -4.57 -1.65 12.09
C PRO A 60 -5.29 -1.34 13.41
N ASP A 61 -5.43 -2.32 14.29
CA ASP A 61 -6.08 -2.17 15.61
C ASP A 61 -5.30 -1.25 16.55
N LEU A 62 -4.01 -1.01 16.28
CA LEU A 62 -3.19 -0.05 17.03
C LEU A 62 -3.42 1.41 16.60
N LEU A 63 -4.12 1.63 15.49
CA LEU A 63 -4.36 2.96 14.96
C LEU A 63 -5.67 3.53 15.47
N THR A 64 -5.71 4.86 15.59
CA THR A 64 -6.98 5.54 15.82
C THR A 64 -7.89 5.39 14.60
N GLN A 65 -9.21 5.46 14.80
CA GLN A 65 -10.18 5.41 13.70
C GLN A 65 -9.88 6.44 12.61
N LYS A 66 -9.44 7.65 13.00
CA LYS A 66 -9.06 8.72 12.08
C LYS A 66 -7.87 8.34 11.20
N GLU A 67 -6.84 7.73 11.77
CA GLU A 67 -5.66 7.27 11.03
C GLU A 67 -6.00 6.13 10.08
N LEU A 68 -6.81 5.18 10.55
CA LEU A 68 -7.28 4.07 9.73
C LEU A 68 -8.13 4.56 8.54
N ASP A 69 -9.05 5.50 8.75
CA ASP A 69 -9.87 6.08 7.69
C ASP A 69 -9.04 6.89 6.68
N ALA A 70 -8.05 7.64 7.14
CA ALA A 70 -7.11 8.34 6.26
C ALA A 70 -6.32 7.34 5.40
N PHE A 71 -5.85 6.24 5.99
CA PHE A 71 -5.12 5.20 5.27
C PHE A 71 -5.99 4.42 4.27
N ASN A 72 -7.22 4.08 4.66
CA ASN A 72 -8.21 3.46 3.78
C ASN A 72 -8.55 4.39 2.60
N SER A 73 -8.74 5.68 2.85
CA SER A 73 -8.98 6.68 1.79
C SER A 73 -7.79 6.79 0.84
N TYR A 74 -6.56 6.83 1.37
CA TYR A 74 -5.34 6.83 0.55
C TYR A 74 -5.28 5.60 -0.37
N THR A 75 -5.52 4.41 0.19
CA THR A 75 -5.48 3.15 -0.56
C THR A 75 -6.60 3.06 -1.58
N LYS A 76 -7.82 3.45 -1.21
CA LYS A 76 -8.97 3.51 -2.12
C LYS A 76 -8.69 4.43 -3.31
N ASN A 77 -8.18 5.64 -3.05
CA ASN A 77 -7.83 6.59 -4.11
C ASN A 77 -6.82 6.01 -5.10
N LYS A 78 -5.84 5.23 -4.63
CA LYS A 78 -4.89 4.53 -5.52
C LYS A 78 -5.59 3.54 -6.45
N TRP A 79 -6.49 2.71 -5.93
CA TRP A 79 -7.22 1.72 -6.72
C TRP A 79 -8.23 2.32 -7.71
N GLU A 80 -8.86 3.42 -7.33
CA GLU A 80 -9.87 4.12 -8.13
C GLU A 80 -9.27 5.18 -9.07
N THR A 81 -7.94 5.32 -9.09
CA THR A 81 -7.26 6.24 -10.01
C THR A 81 -7.57 5.85 -11.47
N VAL A 82 -8.18 6.77 -12.21
CA VAL A 82 -8.49 6.62 -13.65
C VAL A 82 -7.34 7.22 -14.48
N ASP A 83 -6.13 6.74 -14.25
CA ASP A 83 -4.94 7.09 -15.03
C ASP A 83 -4.22 5.80 -15.43
N GLU A 84 -4.22 5.51 -16.72
CA GLU A 84 -3.54 4.34 -17.30
C GLU A 84 -2.00 4.43 -17.19
N LYS A 85 -1.45 5.63 -16.91
CA LYS A 85 -0.01 5.84 -16.69
C LYS A 85 0.38 5.77 -15.21
N SER A 86 -0.56 5.43 -14.33
CA SER A 86 -0.28 5.18 -12.93
C SER A 86 0.86 4.16 -12.77
N ASN A 87 1.78 4.42 -11.83
CA ASN A 87 2.87 3.50 -11.49
C ASN A 87 2.42 2.33 -10.59
N TRP A 88 1.11 2.15 -10.41
CA TRP A 88 0.51 1.10 -9.61
C TRP A 88 -0.76 0.57 -10.28
N THR A 89 -1.13 -0.67 -9.96
CA THR A 89 -2.35 -1.32 -10.46
C THR A 89 -3.60 -0.59 -9.99
N THR A 90 -4.56 -0.38 -10.92
CA THR A 90 -5.87 0.21 -10.64
C THR A 90 -6.98 -0.80 -10.96
N THR A 91 -8.21 -0.51 -10.51
CA THR A 91 -9.39 -1.34 -10.81
C THR A 91 -9.64 -1.45 -12.32
N SER A 92 -9.45 -0.36 -13.07
CA SER A 92 -9.54 -0.35 -14.54
C SER A 92 -8.49 -1.30 -15.17
N MET A 93 -7.24 -1.22 -14.70
CA MET A 93 -6.17 -2.10 -15.18
C MET A 93 -6.47 -3.58 -14.90
N ILE A 94 -7.02 -3.90 -13.72
CA ILE A 94 -7.38 -5.28 -13.37
C ILE A 94 -8.44 -5.83 -14.35
N LYS A 95 -9.49 -5.05 -14.66
CA LYS A 95 -10.52 -5.48 -15.63
C LYS A 95 -9.90 -5.75 -17.00
N MET A 96 -9.13 -4.79 -17.51
CA MET A 96 -8.44 -4.92 -18.79
C MET A 96 -7.51 -6.15 -18.83
N GLN A 97 -6.74 -6.40 -17.77
CA GLN A 97 -5.83 -7.55 -17.69
C GLN A 97 -6.58 -8.89 -17.64
N ILE A 98 -7.72 -8.95 -16.95
CA ILE A 98 -8.56 -10.17 -16.92
C ILE A 98 -9.18 -10.44 -18.29
N GLU A 99 -9.68 -9.42 -18.98
CA GLU A 99 -10.18 -9.54 -20.35
C GLU A 99 -9.08 -9.97 -21.33
N GLU A 100 -7.88 -9.40 -21.21
CA GLU A 100 -6.73 -9.76 -22.03
C GLU A 100 -6.34 -11.23 -21.82
N LEU A 101 -6.31 -11.70 -20.58
CA LEU A 101 -6.03 -13.11 -20.25
C LEU A 101 -7.11 -14.03 -20.82
N ALA A 102 -8.39 -13.65 -20.73
CA ALA A 102 -9.47 -14.41 -21.33
C ALA A 102 -9.32 -14.51 -22.85
N GLY A 103 -9.01 -13.41 -23.53
CA GLY A 103 -8.77 -13.37 -24.97
C GLY A 103 -7.57 -14.22 -25.42
N LYS A 104 -6.60 -14.44 -24.54
CA LYS A 104 -5.44 -15.31 -24.78
C LYS A 104 -5.70 -16.80 -24.47
N GLY A 105 -6.93 -17.16 -24.10
CA GLY A 105 -7.30 -18.55 -23.80
C GLY A 105 -6.81 -19.03 -22.43
N CYS A 106 -6.67 -18.12 -21.46
CA CYS A 106 -6.40 -18.49 -20.07
C CYS A 106 -7.50 -19.41 -19.52
N ASP A 107 -7.14 -20.31 -18.59
CA ASP A 107 -8.06 -21.23 -17.95
C ASP A 107 -9.18 -20.49 -17.20
N MET A 108 -10.43 -20.93 -17.40
CA MET A 108 -11.61 -20.26 -16.84
C MET A 108 -11.67 -20.35 -15.30
N THR A 109 -11.14 -21.43 -14.72
CA THR A 109 -11.07 -21.59 -13.26
C THR A 109 -10.13 -20.54 -12.69
N LEU A 110 -8.92 -20.43 -13.26
CA LEU A 110 -7.95 -19.42 -12.86
C LEU A 110 -8.49 -17.98 -13.03
N LEU A 111 -9.20 -17.69 -14.11
CA LEU A 111 -9.82 -16.37 -14.32
C LEU A 111 -10.86 -16.07 -13.23
N ASN A 112 -11.69 -17.04 -12.86
CA ASN A 112 -12.66 -16.88 -11.78
C ASN A 112 -11.97 -16.70 -10.42
N ASP A 113 -10.92 -17.47 -10.14
CA ASP A 113 -10.13 -17.35 -8.91
C ASP A 113 -9.50 -15.95 -8.79
N LEU A 114 -8.98 -15.40 -9.89
CA LEU A 114 -8.48 -14.03 -9.94
C LEU A 114 -9.59 -13.00 -9.68
N LYS A 115 -10.77 -13.16 -10.32
CA LYS A 115 -11.94 -12.29 -10.08
C LYS A 115 -12.36 -12.31 -8.61
N VAL A 116 -12.39 -13.49 -7.98
CA VAL A 116 -12.71 -13.65 -6.54
C VAL A 116 -11.65 -12.98 -5.68
N PHE A 117 -10.37 -13.27 -5.92
CA PHE A 117 -9.25 -12.69 -5.18
C PHE A 117 -9.30 -11.16 -5.17
N TYR A 118 -9.49 -10.52 -6.33
CA TYR A 118 -9.54 -9.06 -6.40
C TYR A 118 -10.79 -8.47 -5.73
N LYS A 119 -11.96 -9.13 -5.85
CA LYS A 119 -13.17 -8.71 -5.14
C LYS A 119 -12.97 -8.68 -3.63
N GLU A 120 -12.42 -9.76 -3.07
CA GLU A 120 -12.15 -9.87 -1.62
C GLU A 120 -11.09 -8.86 -1.18
N ARG A 121 -9.97 -8.79 -1.92
CA ARG A 121 -8.84 -7.91 -1.60
C ARG A 121 -9.20 -6.42 -1.58
N LEU A 122 -10.11 -5.99 -2.45
CA LEU A 122 -10.59 -4.62 -2.51
C LEU A 122 -11.65 -4.34 -1.42
N ALA A 123 -12.51 -5.32 -1.14
CA ALA A 123 -13.53 -5.20 -0.10
C ALA A 123 -12.92 -4.95 1.29
N ASP A 124 -11.80 -5.64 1.61
CA ASP A 124 -11.01 -5.41 2.84
C ASP A 124 -10.57 -3.95 3.02
N ARG A 125 -10.50 -3.19 1.92
CA ARG A 125 -10.06 -1.79 1.89
C ARG A 125 -11.18 -0.83 1.50
N LYS A 126 -12.45 -1.27 1.63
CA LYS A 126 -13.65 -0.49 1.30
C LYS A 126 -13.67 0.04 -0.14
N CYS A 127 -13.02 -0.69 -1.05
CA CYS A 127 -13.08 -0.47 -2.49
C CYS A 127 -13.83 -1.64 -3.13
N PHE A 128 -14.51 -1.40 -4.25
CA PHE A 128 -15.35 -2.39 -4.89
C PHE A 128 -15.04 -2.49 -6.37
N ILE A 129 -15.03 -3.72 -6.89
CA ILE A 129 -14.87 -4.00 -8.30
C ILE A 129 -15.97 -4.96 -8.75
N GLU A 130 -16.55 -4.65 -9.89
CA GLU A 130 -17.48 -5.53 -10.58
C GLU A 130 -16.84 -5.99 -11.88
N PHE A 131 -16.90 -7.29 -12.11
CA PHE A 131 -16.48 -7.92 -13.35
C PHE A 131 -17.73 -8.35 -14.10
N ASP A 132 -17.74 -8.11 -15.40
CA ASP A 132 -18.75 -8.64 -16.31
C ASP A 132 -18.62 -10.18 -16.47
#